data_AF-A0A822FW06-F1
#
_entry.id   AF-A0A822FW06-F1
#
_cell.length_a   1.000
_cell.length_b   1.000
_cell.length_c   1.000
_cell.angle_alpha   90.00
_cell.angle_beta   90.00
_cell.angle_gamma   90.00
#
_symmetry.space_group_name_H-M   'P 1'
#
loop_
_entity.id
_entity.type
_entity.pdbx_description
1 polymer ?
#
loop_
_entity_poly.entity_id
_entity_poly.type
_entity_poly.pdbx_seq_one_letter_code
_entity_poly.pdbx_strand_id
1 'polypeptide(L)'
;DLIKKRNLLLTLLAYEIERLETFHNPLGRADLQIDQNIQSTYRNWKLYDMNGFSNKTWREYGRLAWSISTDLAISFYYAIPKDSLRSEIQQLVKSNPLQVRHIPDALSIFTVTSENDRQCETSIILTWASIDPVTALSYFASARLNQVANSYTIQFASRILCITKSEALILYIPQLVQAVRYDEMGFVRRLILALSEKSNLLAHQLIWNIRTNTYKNETTPDDEMKKKLEPIAQQIEINFTSDAKKFYERVFTYSDKLTKVSEIIKPYPKGNDRKQGMNQRSKNFKKIDKIFIHVLVF
;
A
#
# COMPACT_ATOMS: atom_id res chain seq x y z
N ASP A 1 12.04 -34.07 -21.70
CA ASP A 1 11.13 -32.93 -21.45
C ASP A 1 9.85 -33.25 -20.68
N LEU A 2 9.05 -34.24 -21.09
CA LEU A 2 7.77 -34.55 -20.41
C LEU A 2 7.92 -34.93 -18.94
N ILE A 3 8.98 -35.67 -18.57
CA ILE A 3 9.25 -36.04 -17.18
C ILE A 3 9.50 -34.81 -16.29
N LYS A 4 10.27 -33.82 -16.79
CA LYS A 4 10.53 -32.58 -16.05
C LYS A 4 9.25 -31.76 -15.85
N LYS A 5 8.41 -31.67 -16.89
CA LYS A 5 7.10 -31.02 -16.82
C LYS A 5 6.17 -31.72 -15.83
N ARG A 6 6.13 -33.05 -15.83
CA ARG A 6 5.39 -33.86 -14.85
C ARG A 6 5.85 -33.57 -13.42
N ASN A 7 7.16 -33.57 -13.17
CA ASN A 7 7.68 -33.34 -11.82
C ASN A 7 7.41 -31.90 -11.33
N LEU A 8 7.48 -30.92 -12.23
CA LEU A 8 7.05 -29.55 -11.94
C LEU A 8 5.55 -29.50 -11.60
N LEU A 9 4.70 -30.19 -12.37
CA LEU A 9 3.26 -30.24 -12.11
C LEU A 9 2.96 -30.90 -10.76
N LEU A 10 3.59 -32.03 -10.45
CA LEU A 10 3.43 -32.72 -9.17
C LEU A 10 3.88 -31.85 -7.99
N THR A 11 4.95 -31.09 -8.17
CA THR A 11 5.43 -30.09 -7.21
C THR A 11 4.38 -29.01 -6.92
N LEU A 12 3.76 -28.45 -7.97
CA LEU A 12 2.72 -27.43 -7.83
C LEU A 12 1.45 -28.01 -7.20
N LEU A 13 1.03 -29.20 -7.63
CA LEU A 13 -0.14 -29.89 -7.08
C LEU A 13 0.03 -30.23 -5.60
N ALA A 14 1.20 -30.73 -5.19
CA ALA A 14 1.46 -31.04 -3.79
C ALA A 14 1.32 -29.79 -2.90
N TYR A 15 1.82 -28.64 -3.38
CA TYR A 15 1.70 -27.38 -2.66
C TYR A 15 0.25 -26.88 -2.58
N GLU A 16 -0.50 -26.95 -3.69
CA GLU A 16 -1.88 -26.49 -3.71
C GLU A 16 -2.82 -27.39 -2.89
N ILE A 17 -2.60 -28.71 -2.90
CA ILE A 17 -3.35 -29.65 -2.06
C ILE A 17 -3.14 -29.31 -0.58
N GLU A 18 -1.89 -29.09 -0.15
CA GLU A 18 -1.58 -28.72 1.23
C GLU A 18 -2.20 -27.37 1.62
N ARG A 19 -2.16 -26.39 0.72
CA ARG A 19 -2.79 -25.08 0.91
C ARG A 19 -4.30 -25.23 1.11
N LEU A 20 -4.97 -26.01 0.28
CA LEU A 20 -6.41 -26.26 0.36
C LEU A 20 -6.80 -27.09 1.58
N GLU A 21 -6.00 -28.08 1.96
CA GLU A 21 -6.19 -28.86 3.19
C GLU A 21 -6.09 -27.95 4.43
N THR A 22 -5.07 -27.10 4.47
CA THR A 22 -4.88 -26.13 5.56
C THR A 22 -6.05 -25.14 5.63
N PHE A 23 -6.57 -24.70 4.48
CA PHE A 23 -7.72 -23.81 4.42
C PHE A 23 -9.03 -24.51 4.83
N HIS A 24 -9.21 -25.78 4.46
CA HIS A 24 -10.37 -26.57 4.81
C HIS A 24 -10.44 -26.86 6.32
N ASN A 25 -9.30 -27.18 6.93
CA ASN A 25 -9.22 -27.55 8.33
C ASN A 25 -8.12 -26.78 9.09
N PRO A 26 -8.27 -25.45 9.25
CA PRO A 26 -7.22 -24.61 9.85
C PRO A 26 -7.02 -24.88 11.34
N LEU A 27 -8.03 -25.45 12.00
CA LEU A 27 -7.99 -25.79 13.43
C LEU A 27 -7.63 -27.26 13.70
N GLY A 28 -7.37 -28.05 12.67
CA GLY A 28 -7.00 -29.46 12.82
C GLY A 28 -8.07 -30.32 13.49
N ARG A 29 -9.36 -30.04 13.25
CA ARG A 29 -10.47 -30.78 13.85
C ARG A 29 -10.59 -32.18 13.25
N ALA A 30 -10.92 -33.16 14.09
CA ALA A 30 -10.98 -34.57 13.70
C ALA A 30 -12.12 -34.89 12.70
N ASP A 31 -13.22 -34.15 12.76
CA ASP A 31 -14.39 -34.28 11.88
C ASP A 31 -14.16 -33.79 10.44
N LEU A 32 -13.14 -32.94 10.24
CA LEU A 32 -12.75 -32.36 8.95
C LEU A 32 -11.44 -32.98 8.41
N GLN A 33 -11.05 -34.16 8.89
CA GLN A 33 -9.88 -34.85 8.38
C GLN A 33 -10.17 -35.49 7.02
N ILE A 34 -9.28 -35.24 6.06
CA ILE A 34 -9.30 -35.86 4.74
C ILE A 34 -8.68 -37.26 4.83
N ASP A 35 -9.02 -38.14 3.89
CA ASP A 35 -8.45 -39.48 3.77
C ASP A 35 -6.91 -39.49 3.91
N GLN A 36 -6.42 -40.29 4.85
CA GLN A 36 -5.00 -40.45 5.17
C GLN A 36 -4.19 -40.98 3.98
N ASN A 37 -4.81 -41.72 3.05
CA ASN A 37 -4.14 -42.21 1.85
C ASN A 37 -3.81 -41.07 0.87
N ILE A 38 -4.73 -40.11 0.73
CA ILE A 38 -4.51 -38.91 -0.11
C ILE A 38 -3.44 -38.04 0.56
N GLN A 39 -3.52 -37.88 1.89
CA GLN A 39 -2.55 -37.10 2.65
C GLN A 39 -1.13 -37.66 2.55
N SER A 40 -0.97 -38.97 2.73
CA SER A 40 0.33 -39.62 2.64
C SER A 40 0.96 -39.50 1.25
N THR A 41 0.17 -39.56 0.18
CA THR A 41 0.68 -39.48 -1.20
C THR A 41 1.41 -38.16 -1.49
N TYR A 42 0.77 -37.01 -1.23
CA TYR A 42 1.41 -35.72 -1.51
C TYR A 42 2.47 -35.35 -0.46
N ARG A 43 2.30 -35.77 0.80
CA ARG A 43 3.30 -35.56 1.85
C ARG A 43 4.57 -36.35 1.56
N ASN A 44 4.46 -37.58 1.07
CA ASN A 44 5.60 -38.39 0.64
C ASN A 44 6.34 -37.72 -0.52
N TRP A 45 5.62 -37.23 -1.54
CA TRP A 45 6.24 -36.45 -2.62
C TRP A 45 7.03 -35.24 -2.10
N LYS A 46 6.46 -34.49 -1.14
CA LYS A 46 7.13 -33.33 -0.54
C LYS A 46 8.37 -33.73 0.28
N LEU A 47 8.27 -34.78 1.09
CA LEU A 47 9.33 -35.23 1.99
C LEU A 47 10.49 -35.91 1.28
N TYR A 48 10.20 -36.78 0.31
CA TYR A 48 11.22 -37.62 -0.33
C TYR A 48 11.73 -37.03 -1.64
N ASP A 49 10.85 -36.47 -2.47
CA ASP A 49 11.25 -35.93 -3.77
C ASP A 49 11.62 -34.45 -3.65
N MET A 50 10.71 -33.61 -3.15
CA MET A 50 10.93 -32.16 -3.18
C MET A 50 12.05 -31.67 -2.26
N ASN A 51 12.17 -32.22 -1.06
CA ASN A 51 13.27 -31.89 -0.15
C ASN A 51 14.61 -32.49 -0.63
N GLY A 52 14.57 -33.53 -1.48
CA GLY A 52 15.74 -34.10 -2.14
C GLY A 52 16.22 -33.31 -3.36
N PHE A 53 15.44 -32.36 -3.86
CA PHE A 53 15.84 -31.57 -5.02
C PHE A 53 17.03 -30.66 -4.72
N SER A 54 18.08 -30.81 -5.53
CA SER A 54 19.26 -29.94 -5.46
C SER A 54 18.93 -28.49 -5.86
N ASN A 55 19.78 -27.55 -5.44
CA ASN A 55 19.71 -26.15 -5.90
C ASN A 55 19.82 -26.02 -7.43
N LYS A 56 20.47 -26.95 -8.12
CA LYS A 56 20.50 -26.97 -9.59
C LYS A 56 19.13 -27.33 -10.16
N THR A 57 18.48 -28.33 -9.59
CA THR A 57 17.13 -28.77 -9.99
C THR A 57 16.11 -27.65 -9.82
N TRP A 58 16.17 -26.92 -8.70
CA TRP A 58 15.31 -25.76 -8.45
C TRP A 58 15.46 -24.65 -9.49
N ARG A 59 16.70 -24.34 -9.88
CA ARG A 59 16.98 -23.39 -10.96
C ARG A 59 16.45 -23.88 -12.32
N GLU A 60 16.64 -25.16 -12.62
CA GLU A 60 16.08 -25.77 -13.84
C GLU A 60 14.56 -25.70 -13.88
N TYR A 61 13.87 -25.92 -12.76
CA TYR A 61 12.42 -25.76 -12.68
C TYR A 61 11.96 -24.30 -12.82
N GLY A 62 12.71 -23.33 -12.27
CA GLY A 62 12.46 -21.92 -12.53
C GLY A 62 12.53 -21.57 -14.01
N ARG A 63 13.58 -22.02 -14.71
CA ARG A 63 13.73 -21.84 -16.16
C ARG A 63 12.65 -22.56 -16.97
N LEU A 64 12.27 -23.77 -16.55
CA LEU A 64 11.22 -24.54 -17.19
C LEU A 64 9.85 -23.86 -17.02
N ALA A 65 9.55 -23.34 -15.82
CA ALA A 65 8.32 -22.59 -15.59
C ALA A 65 8.28 -21.35 -16.49
N TRP A 66 9.39 -20.59 -16.56
CA TRP A 66 9.51 -19.42 -17.41
C TRP A 66 9.32 -19.72 -18.90
N SER A 67 9.91 -20.81 -19.40
CA SER A 67 9.77 -21.19 -20.81
C SER A 67 8.37 -21.68 -21.18
N ILE A 68 7.59 -22.12 -20.20
CA ILE A 68 6.17 -22.46 -20.39
C ILE A 68 5.32 -21.19 -20.37
N SER A 69 5.46 -20.36 -19.34
CA SER A 69 4.72 -19.11 -19.17
C SER A 69 5.39 -18.23 -18.11
N THR A 70 5.45 -16.92 -18.37
CA THR A 70 5.90 -15.93 -17.40
C THR A 70 5.02 -15.90 -16.16
N ASP A 71 3.70 -15.94 -16.30
CA ASP A 71 2.74 -15.94 -15.19
C ASP A 71 2.92 -17.14 -14.26
N LEU A 72 3.19 -18.31 -14.85
CA LEU A 72 3.50 -19.51 -14.09
C LEU A 72 4.79 -19.32 -13.28
N ALA A 73 5.85 -18.78 -13.87
CA ALA A 73 7.10 -18.52 -13.17
C ALA A 73 6.92 -17.53 -12.02
N ILE A 74 6.17 -16.44 -12.22
CA ILE A 74 5.91 -15.45 -11.17
C ILE A 74 5.08 -16.07 -10.05
N SER A 75 4.03 -16.83 -10.36
CA SER A 75 3.25 -17.55 -9.36
C SER A 75 4.11 -18.55 -8.58
N PHE A 76 5.02 -19.23 -9.28
CA PHE A 76 5.92 -20.21 -8.70
C PHE A 76 6.92 -19.60 -7.70
N TYR A 77 7.39 -18.38 -7.99
CA TYR A 77 8.24 -17.60 -7.07
C TYR A 77 7.59 -17.37 -5.70
N TYR A 78 6.29 -17.05 -5.69
CA TYR A 78 5.54 -16.79 -4.45
C TYR A 78 5.11 -18.06 -3.75
N ALA A 79 4.71 -19.09 -4.51
CA ALA A 79 4.25 -20.36 -3.96
C ALA A 79 5.37 -21.08 -3.19
N ILE A 80 6.59 -21.14 -3.76
CA ILE A 80 7.65 -22.00 -3.19
C ILE A 80 8.74 -21.18 -2.49
N PRO A 81 8.95 -21.37 -1.17
CA PRO A 81 9.99 -20.68 -0.41
C PRO A 81 11.36 -21.36 -0.58
N LYS A 82 11.90 -21.37 -1.80
CA LYS A 82 13.26 -21.88 -2.08
C LYS A 82 14.12 -20.80 -2.71
N ASP A 83 15.23 -20.47 -2.07
CA ASP A 83 16.08 -19.34 -2.47
C ASP A 83 16.70 -19.55 -3.85
N SER A 84 17.17 -20.76 -4.15
CA SER A 84 17.74 -21.08 -5.48
C SER A 84 16.73 -20.90 -6.62
N LEU A 85 15.45 -21.20 -6.38
CA LEU A 85 14.36 -20.92 -7.32
C LEU A 85 14.11 -19.41 -7.44
N ARG A 86 13.99 -18.73 -6.30
CA ARG A 86 13.69 -17.30 -6.23
C ARG A 86 14.77 -16.45 -6.90
N SER A 87 16.04 -16.73 -6.63
CA SER A 87 17.17 -16.04 -7.26
C SER A 87 17.19 -16.23 -8.77
N GLU A 88 16.87 -17.42 -9.27
CA GLU A 88 16.82 -17.68 -10.72
C GLU A 88 15.69 -16.92 -11.40
N ILE A 89 14.48 -16.95 -10.83
CA ILE A 89 13.34 -16.20 -11.39
C ILE A 89 13.62 -14.70 -11.32
N GLN A 90 14.22 -14.21 -10.23
CA GLN A 90 14.62 -12.80 -10.13
C GLN A 90 15.62 -12.41 -11.22
N GLN A 91 16.60 -13.27 -11.52
CA GLN A 91 17.52 -13.05 -12.64
C GLN A 91 16.77 -13.01 -13.98
N LEU A 92 15.85 -13.96 -14.23
CA LEU A 92 15.06 -13.99 -15.46
C LEU A 92 14.19 -12.75 -15.64
N VAL A 93 13.54 -12.28 -14.57
CA VAL A 93 12.74 -11.04 -14.53
C VAL A 93 13.60 -9.82 -14.88
N LYS A 94 14.81 -9.71 -14.33
CA LYS A 94 15.73 -8.61 -14.60
C LYS A 94 16.36 -8.66 -15.99
N SER A 95 16.61 -9.85 -16.52
CA SER A 95 17.12 -10.03 -17.88
C SER A 95 16.04 -9.82 -18.95
N ASN A 96 14.77 -10.08 -18.64
CA ASN A 96 13.67 -10.03 -19.61
C ASN A 96 12.43 -9.26 -19.09
N PRO A 97 12.58 -8.01 -18.62
CA PRO A 97 11.48 -7.26 -18.00
C PRO A 97 10.29 -7.00 -18.95
N LEU A 98 10.54 -6.89 -20.26
CA LEU A 98 9.49 -6.69 -21.26
C LEU A 98 8.48 -7.85 -21.31
N GLN A 99 8.91 -9.06 -20.98
CA GLN A 99 8.02 -10.24 -20.98
C GLN A 99 7.12 -10.26 -19.75
N VAL A 100 7.47 -9.59 -18.65
CA VAL A 100 6.72 -9.66 -17.38
C VAL A 100 6.06 -8.35 -16.97
N ARG A 101 6.32 -7.23 -17.65
CA ARG A 101 5.75 -5.91 -17.30
C ARG A 101 4.23 -5.86 -17.22
N HIS A 102 3.53 -6.80 -17.85
CA HIS A 102 2.08 -6.90 -17.82
C HIS A 102 1.54 -7.55 -16.54
N ILE A 103 2.42 -8.18 -15.74
CA ILE A 103 2.11 -8.88 -14.50
C ILE A 103 2.45 -7.96 -13.32
N PRO A 104 1.46 -7.46 -12.56
CA PRO A 104 1.69 -6.53 -11.44
C PRO A 104 2.66 -7.08 -10.38
N ASP A 105 2.49 -8.35 -9.99
CA ASP A 105 3.27 -8.97 -8.90
C ASP A 105 4.78 -9.04 -9.23
N ALA A 106 5.11 -9.20 -10.51
CA ALA A 106 6.49 -9.28 -10.98
C ALA A 106 7.28 -7.98 -10.73
N LEU A 107 6.61 -6.83 -10.54
CA LEU A 107 7.28 -5.56 -10.25
C LEU A 107 8.06 -5.64 -8.94
N SER A 108 7.47 -6.25 -7.91
CA SER A 108 8.14 -6.36 -6.61
C SER A 108 9.45 -7.16 -6.74
N ILE A 109 9.44 -8.24 -7.53
CA ILE A 109 10.62 -9.07 -7.85
C ILE A 109 11.67 -8.26 -8.61
N PHE A 110 11.23 -7.46 -9.59
CA PHE A 110 12.12 -6.59 -10.37
C PHE A 110 12.81 -5.53 -9.50
N THR A 111 12.08 -4.94 -8.55
CA THR A 111 12.59 -3.85 -7.69
C THR A 111 13.52 -4.30 -6.55
N VAL A 112 13.61 -5.61 -6.25
CA VAL A 112 14.53 -6.11 -5.22
C VAL A 112 15.98 -5.88 -5.67
N THR A 113 16.70 -5.00 -4.99
CA THR A 113 18.11 -4.70 -5.27
C THR A 113 19.04 -5.85 -4.90
N SER A 114 19.92 -6.25 -5.80
CA SER A 114 21.08 -7.11 -5.56
C SER A 114 22.37 -6.44 -6.00
N GLU A 115 23.52 -6.88 -5.47
CA GLU A 115 24.84 -6.26 -5.71
C GLU A 115 25.23 -6.20 -7.21
N ASN A 116 24.60 -7.02 -8.05
CA ASN A 116 24.86 -7.15 -9.48
C ASN A 116 23.92 -6.30 -10.37
N ASP A 117 23.06 -5.46 -9.80
CA ASP A 117 21.98 -4.77 -10.54
C ASP A 117 22.38 -3.59 -11.42
N ARG A 118 23.67 -3.31 -11.56
CA ARG A 118 24.18 -2.13 -12.27
C ARG A 118 23.84 -2.08 -13.77
N GLN A 119 23.33 -3.16 -14.34
CA GLN A 119 23.07 -3.31 -15.78
C GLN A 119 21.59 -3.28 -16.17
N CYS A 120 20.65 -3.23 -15.22
CA CYS A 120 19.23 -3.33 -15.54
C CYS A 120 18.62 -1.96 -15.89
N GLU A 121 17.96 -1.84 -17.04
CA GLU A 121 17.31 -0.59 -17.45
C GLU A 121 16.04 -0.34 -16.64
N THR A 122 16.17 0.44 -15.57
CA THR A 122 15.09 0.69 -14.60
C THR A 122 13.96 1.59 -15.12
N SER A 123 14.15 2.26 -16.26
CA SER A 123 13.12 3.08 -16.93
C SER A 123 11.86 2.27 -17.27
N ILE A 124 12.01 0.95 -17.48
CA ILE A 124 10.92 0.05 -17.86
C ILE A 124 9.77 0.01 -16.86
N ILE A 125 10.04 0.33 -15.58
CA ILE A 125 9.04 0.44 -14.51
C ILE A 125 7.92 1.39 -14.91
N LEU A 126 8.21 2.46 -15.67
CA LEU A 126 7.19 3.41 -16.12
C LEU A 126 6.13 2.78 -17.03
N THR A 127 6.46 1.67 -17.71
CA THR A 127 5.57 0.93 -18.61
C THR A 127 4.89 -0.28 -17.95
N TRP A 128 5.09 -0.48 -16.65
CA TRP A 128 4.52 -1.62 -15.93
C TRP A 128 3.00 -1.51 -15.77
N ALA A 129 2.34 -2.66 -15.67
CA ALA A 129 0.94 -2.78 -15.32
C ALA A 129 0.64 -2.11 -13.97
N SER A 130 -0.60 -1.65 -13.80
CA SER A 130 -1.03 -1.02 -12.57
C SER A 130 -0.97 -1.99 -11.40
N ILE A 131 -0.47 -1.50 -10.26
CA ILE A 131 -0.44 -2.20 -8.97
C ILE A 131 -1.49 -1.61 -8.03
N ASP A 132 -1.69 -2.26 -6.88
CA ASP A 132 -2.56 -1.71 -5.84
C ASP A 132 -1.95 -0.45 -5.18
N PRO A 133 -2.79 0.45 -4.64
CA PRO A 133 -2.33 1.68 -4.01
C PRO A 133 -1.40 1.47 -2.81
N VAL A 134 -1.55 0.36 -2.07
CA VAL A 134 -0.72 0.08 -0.88
C VAL A 134 0.71 -0.23 -1.31
N THR A 135 0.87 -1.08 -2.32
CA THR A 135 2.18 -1.36 -2.91
C THR A 135 2.78 -0.10 -3.51
N ALA A 136 2.00 0.74 -4.21
CA ALA A 136 2.49 2.02 -4.73
C ALA A 136 3.00 2.95 -3.62
N LEU A 137 2.27 3.03 -2.50
CA LEU A 137 2.67 3.84 -1.34
C LEU A 137 3.99 3.36 -0.72
N SER A 138 4.22 2.04 -0.71
CA SER A 138 5.44 1.46 -0.15
C SER A 138 6.72 1.99 -0.83
N TYR A 139 6.65 2.39 -2.10
CA TYR A 139 7.79 2.95 -2.83
C TYR A 139 8.21 4.34 -2.37
N PHE A 140 7.32 5.11 -1.75
CA PHE A 140 7.71 6.38 -1.12
C PHE A 140 8.38 6.13 0.24
N ALA A 141 8.03 5.04 0.92
CA ALA A 141 8.67 4.64 2.18
C ALA A 141 10.07 4.03 1.98
N SER A 142 10.39 3.54 0.78
CA SER A 142 11.71 2.98 0.45
C SER A 142 12.87 3.97 0.66
N ALA A 143 12.60 5.28 0.58
CA ALA A 143 13.57 6.33 0.91
C ALA A 143 14.08 6.24 2.36
N ARG A 144 13.28 5.70 3.29
CA ARG A 144 13.66 5.46 4.69
C ARG A 144 14.67 4.32 4.85
N LEU A 145 14.73 3.39 3.89
CA LEU A 145 15.52 2.16 3.98
C LEU A 145 16.92 2.29 3.36
N ASN A 146 17.41 3.51 3.08
CA ASN A 146 18.68 3.78 2.40
C ASN A 146 18.85 3.05 1.05
N GLN A 147 17.75 2.57 0.47
CA GLN A 147 17.71 2.15 -0.92
C GLN A 147 17.51 3.43 -1.73
N VAL A 148 18.38 3.67 -2.72
CA VAL A 148 18.21 4.80 -3.63
C VAL A 148 16.87 4.63 -4.31
N ALA A 149 15.87 5.36 -3.84
CA ALA A 149 14.55 5.34 -4.43
C ALA A 149 14.72 5.87 -5.85
N ASN A 150 14.65 4.95 -6.81
CA ASN A 150 14.82 5.30 -8.20
C ASN A 150 13.70 6.27 -8.58
N SER A 151 14.07 7.40 -9.19
CA SER A 151 13.12 8.42 -9.63
C SER A 151 12.03 7.84 -10.53
N TYR A 152 12.31 6.77 -11.27
CA TYR A 152 11.32 6.04 -12.08
C TYR A 152 10.28 5.31 -11.23
N THR A 153 10.69 4.67 -10.13
CA THR A 153 9.76 3.99 -9.20
C THR A 153 8.82 4.99 -8.55
N ILE A 154 9.34 6.14 -8.13
CA ILE A 154 8.53 7.21 -7.51
C ILE A 154 7.54 7.80 -8.53
N GLN A 155 7.97 8.03 -9.77
CA GLN A 155 7.10 8.52 -10.85
C GLN A 155 6.00 7.51 -11.18
N PHE A 156 6.35 6.22 -11.26
CA PHE A 156 5.37 5.15 -11.45
C PHE A 156 4.36 5.11 -10.30
N ALA A 157 4.81 5.10 -9.05
CA ALA A 157 3.93 5.11 -7.88
C ALA A 157 3.00 6.32 -7.88
N SER A 158 3.52 7.51 -8.22
CA SER A 158 2.73 8.73 -8.35
C SER A 158 1.65 8.62 -9.42
N ARG A 159 1.96 7.99 -10.57
CA ARG A 159 0.98 7.70 -11.62
C ARG A 159 -0.14 6.79 -11.11
N ILE A 160 0.19 5.71 -10.40
CA ILE A 160 -0.79 4.77 -9.84
C ILE A 160 -1.74 5.48 -8.87
N LEU A 161 -1.20 6.26 -7.94
CA LEU A 161 -2.02 7.01 -6.99
C LEU A 161 -2.85 8.08 -7.69
N CYS A 162 -2.35 8.67 -8.76
CA CYS A 162 -3.12 9.59 -9.58
C CYS A 162 -4.33 8.94 -10.28
N ILE A 163 -4.23 7.70 -10.75
CA ILE A 163 -5.38 7.04 -11.40
C ILE A 163 -6.33 6.37 -10.38
N THR A 164 -5.95 6.33 -9.10
CA THR A 164 -6.76 5.75 -8.03
C THR A 164 -7.95 6.64 -7.71
N LYS A 165 -9.11 6.04 -7.45
CA LYS A 165 -10.35 6.77 -7.09
C LYS A 165 -10.14 7.62 -5.83
N SER A 166 -10.71 8.82 -5.82
CA SER A 166 -10.57 9.77 -4.71
C SER A 166 -11.04 9.21 -3.38
N GLU A 167 -12.13 8.45 -3.37
CA GLU A 167 -12.71 7.86 -2.15
C GLU A 167 -11.75 6.84 -1.50
N ALA A 168 -11.04 6.05 -2.32
CA ALA A 168 -10.06 5.09 -1.82
C ALA A 168 -8.80 5.80 -1.30
N LEU A 169 -8.40 6.91 -1.94
CA LEU A 169 -7.21 7.67 -1.54
C LEU A 169 -7.34 8.34 -0.17
N ILE A 170 -8.56 8.65 0.28
CA ILE A 170 -8.79 9.26 1.60
C ILE A 170 -8.17 8.40 2.72
N LEU A 171 -8.30 7.07 2.61
CA LEU A 171 -7.75 6.12 3.59
C LEU A 171 -6.21 6.13 3.66
N TYR A 172 -5.57 6.65 2.62
CA TYR A 172 -4.11 6.67 2.47
C TYR A 172 -3.48 8.05 2.68
N ILE A 173 -4.29 9.08 2.94
CA ILE A 173 -3.82 10.45 3.21
C ILE A 173 -2.79 10.49 4.35
N PRO A 174 -3.00 9.82 5.51
CA PRO A 174 -2.02 9.85 6.59
C PRO A 174 -0.64 9.36 6.15
N GLN A 175 -0.58 8.27 5.36
CA GLN A 175 0.65 7.67 4.86
C GLN A 175 1.32 8.57 3.83
N LEU A 176 0.54 9.22 2.95
CA LEU A 176 1.03 10.19 1.97
C LEU A 176 1.66 11.41 2.63
N VAL A 177 0.98 12.01 3.61
CA VAL A 177 1.50 13.16 4.36
C VAL A 177 2.77 12.78 5.11
N GLN A 178 2.84 11.58 5.69
CA GLN A 178 4.06 11.09 6.34
C GLN A 178 5.21 10.84 5.36
N ALA A 179 4.93 10.43 4.12
CA ALA A 179 5.96 10.23 3.10
C ALA A 179 6.71 11.53 2.74
N VAL A 180 6.10 12.71 2.94
CA VAL A 180 6.76 14.01 2.75
C VAL A 180 8.00 14.17 3.63
N ARG A 181 8.06 13.48 4.77
CA ARG A 181 9.23 13.49 5.67
C ARG A 181 10.54 13.17 4.92
N TYR A 182 10.48 12.26 3.95
CA TYR A 182 11.63 11.77 3.18
C TYR A 182 11.67 12.32 1.74
N ASP A 183 10.83 13.29 1.41
CA ASP A 183 10.68 13.82 0.05
C ASP A 183 11.70 14.91 -0.29
N GLU A 184 12.95 14.50 -0.51
CA GLU A 184 14.04 15.44 -0.84
C GLU A 184 13.91 16.05 -2.25
N MET A 185 13.31 15.30 -3.19
CA MET A 185 13.17 15.74 -4.60
C MET A 185 11.81 16.37 -4.91
N GLY A 186 10.90 16.50 -3.94
CA GLY A 186 9.59 17.11 -4.12
C GLY A 186 8.60 16.29 -4.97
N PHE A 187 8.79 14.98 -5.09
CA PHE A 187 7.84 14.12 -5.82
C PHE A 187 6.54 13.93 -5.03
N VAL A 188 6.63 13.63 -3.74
CA VAL A 188 5.45 13.45 -2.87
C VAL A 188 4.68 14.76 -2.76
N ARG A 189 5.38 15.89 -2.60
CA ARG A 189 4.79 17.22 -2.62
C ARG A 189 3.97 17.46 -3.89
N ARG A 190 4.55 17.21 -5.07
CA ARG A 190 3.86 17.39 -6.35
C ARG A 190 2.66 16.45 -6.49
N LEU A 191 2.79 15.21 -6.04
CA LEU A 191 1.68 14.26 -6.00
C LEU A 191 0.53 14.79 -5.13
N ILE A 192 0.79 15.26 -3.91
CA ILE A 192 -0.23 15.79 -3.01
C ILE A 192 -1.00 16.95 -3.66
N LEU A 193 -0.31 17.88 -4.31
CA LEU A 193 -0.95 18.98 -5.03
C LEU A 193 -1.84 18.47 -6.17
N ALA A 194 -1.33 17.53 -6.98
CA ALA A 194 -2.10 16.92 -8.06
C ALA A 194 -3.33 16.14 -7.55
N LEU A 195 -3.25 15.52 -6.36
CA LEU A 195 -4.38 14.85 -5.72
C LEU A 195 -5.40 15.84 -5.17
N SER A 196 -4.95 16.97 -4.61
CA SER A 196 -5.86 18.01 -4.11
C SER A 196 -6.71 18.66 -5.21
N GLU A 197 -6.17 18.75 -6.43
CA GLU A 197 -6.88 19.36 -7.56
C GLU A 197 -7.99 18.46 -8.13
N LYS A 198 -7.96 17.16 -7.85
CA LYS A 198 -8.95 16.20 -8.36
C LYS A 198 -10.29 16.27 -7.65
N SER A 199 -10.28 16.62 -6.38
CA SER A 199 -11.48 16.63 -5.57
C SER A 199 -11.34 17.60 -4.42
N ASN A 200 -12.34 18.47 -4.25
CA ASN A 200 -12.43 19.33 -3.08
C ASN A 200 -12.38 18.50 -1.79
N LEU A 201 -13.04 17.33 -1.75
CA LEU A 201 -12.99 16.47 -0.56
C LEU A 201 -11.55 16.04 -0.24
N LEU A 202 -10.77 15.62 -1.24
CA LEU A 202 -9.36 15.28 -1.04
C LEU A 202 -8.56 16.47 -0.55
N ALA A 203 -8.74 17.65 -1.14
CA ALA A 203 -8.05 18.86 -0.72
C ALA A 203 -8.30 19.19 0.76
N HIS A 204 -9.56 19.11 1.21
CA HIS A 204 -9.89 19.38 2.62
C HIS A 204 -9.25 18.35 3.56
N GLN A 205 -9.35 17.06 3.23
CA GLN A 205 -8.78 15.98 4.04
C GLN A 205 -7.25 16.07 4.09
N LEU A 206 -6.60 16.43 2.97
CA LEU A 206 -5.16 16.69 2.91
C LEU A 206 -4.77 17.86 3.80
N ILE A 207 -5.46 19.01 3.71
CA ILE A 207 -5.16 20.18 4.54
C ILE A 207 -5.35 19.84 6.03
N TRP A 208 -6.42 19.14 6.40
CA TRP A 208 -6.62 18.71 7.78
C TRP A 208 -5.46 17.84 8.26
N ASN A 209 -5.11 16.80 7.52
CA ASN A 209 -4.05 15.90 7.91
C ASN A 209 -2.68 16.59 7.96
N ILE A 210 -2.40 17.49 7.00
CA ILE A 210 -1.20 18.34 7.00
C ILE A 210 -1.12 19.16 8.28
N ARG A 211 -2.17 19.92 8.60
CA ARG A 211 -2.20 20.80 9.78
C ARG A 211 -2.01 20.01 11.07
N THR A 212 -2.66 18.86 11.20
CA THR A 212 -2.48 17.96 12.36
C THR A 212 -1.03 17.47 12.49
N ASN A 213 -0.39 17.12 11.38
CA ASN A 213 0.99 16.59 11.38
C ASN A 213 2.08 17.67 11.46
N THR A 214 1.72 18.95 11.60
CA THR A 214 2.68 20.00 12.00
C THR A 214 3.03 19.97 13.49
N TYR A 215 2.38 19.10 14.27
CA TYR A 215 2.63 18.88 15.69
C TYR A 215 2.94 17.40 15.98
N LYS A 216 3.82 17.15 16.96
CA LYS A 216 4.14 15.80 17.45
C LYS A 216 3.11 15.28 18.45
N ASN A 217 2.49 16.19 19.20
CA ASN A 217 1.46 15.93 20.20
C ASN A 217 0.58 17.18 20.36
N GLU A 218 -0.30 17.24 21.38
CA GLU A 218 -1.23 18.37 21.58
C GLU A 218 -0.53 19.75 21.68
N THR A 219 0.74 19.82 22.10
CA THR A 219 1.41 21.09 22.43
C THR A 219 2.76 21.31 21.77
N THR A 220 3.37 20.27 21.23
CA THR A 220 4.76 20.28 20.75
C THR A 220 4.78 20.32 19.22
N PRO A 221 5.22 21.43 18.60
CA PRO A 221 5.39 21.51 17.15
C PRO A 221 6.43 20.51 16.62
N ASP A 222 6.24 20.02 15.40
CA ASP A 222 7.26 19.32 14.61
C ASP A 222 7.84 20.31 13.58
N ASP A 223 8.86 21.06 13.96
CA ASP A 223 9.44 22.13 13.11
C ASP A 223 9.95 21.60 11.76
N GLU A 224 10.45 20.36 11.72
CA GLU A 224 10.94 19.75 10.50
C GLU A 224 9.80 19.45 9.54
N MET A 225 8.75 18.77 10.03
CA MET A 225 7.57 18.50 9.22
C MET A 225 6.83 19.77 8.83
N LYS A 226 6.70 20.72 9.76
CA LYS A 226 6.03 22.01 9.51
C LYS A 226 6.70 22.75 8.36
N LYS A 227 8.03 22.83 8.33
CA LYS A 227 8.78 23.45 7.21
C LYS A 227 8.46 22.80 5.86
N LYS A 228 8.29 21.47 5.82
CA LYS A 228 7.97 20.73 4.58
C LYS A 228 6.48 20.80 4.20
N LEU A 229 5.57 20.73 5.18
CA LEU A 229 4.13 20.60 4.97
C LEU A 229 3.39 21.93 4.81
N GLU A 230 3.77 22.97 5.55
CA GLU A 230 3.08 24.27 5.52
C GLU A 230 3.01 24.87 4.10
N PRO A 231 4.09 24.87 3.29
CA PRO A 231 4.03 25.35 1.91
C PRO A 231 3.08 24.53 1.02
N ILE A 232 2.84 23.26 1.35
CA ILE A 232 1.91 22.40 0.61
C ILE A 232 0.48 22.82 0.91
N ALA A 233 0.10 22.95 2.19
CA ALA A 233 -1.22 23.43 2.58
C ALA A 233 -1.54 24.81 1.98
N GLN A 234 -0.60 25.77 2.06
CA GLN A 234 -0.77 27.08 1.47
C GLN A 234 -0.99 27.02 -0.04
N GLN A 235 -0.25 26.18 -0.76
CA GLN A 235 -0.43 26.03 -2.19
C GLN A 235 -1.79 25.42 -2.56
N ILE A 236 -2.28 24.44 -1.78
CA ILE A 236 -3.64 23.89 -1.97
C ILE A 236 -4.69 25.00 -1.78
N GLU A 237 -4.54 25.83 -0.75
CA GLU A 237 -5.46 26.94 -0.47
C GLU A 237 -5.47 28.01 -1.58
N ILE A 238 -4.29 28.29 -2.16
CA ILE A 238 -4.16 29.20 -3.31
C ILE A 238 -4.82 28.62 -4.57
N ASN A 239 -4.72 27.30 -4.77
CA ASN A 239 -5.27 26.63 -5.97
C ASN A 239 -6.79 26.44 -5.93
N PHE A 240 -7.46 26.76 -4.81
CA PHE A 240 -8.92 26.68 -4.76
C PHE A 240 -9.60 27.66 -5.72
N THR A 241 -10.65 27.18 -6.39
CA THR A 241 -11.62 28.07 -7.04
C THR A 241 -12.35 28.92 -6.00
N SER A 242 -12.95 30.04 -6.42
CA SER A 242 -13.66 30.94 -5.49
C SER A 242 -14.72 30.21 -4.66
N ASP A 243 -15.50 29.31 -5.26
CA ASP A 243 -16.55 28.58 -4.56
C ASP A 243 -15.99 27.48 -3.65
N ALA A 244 -14.93 26.79 -4.08
CA ALA A 244 -14.23 25.81 -3.25
C ALA A 244 -13.61 26.48 -2.01
N LYS A 245 -13.01 27.66 -2.18
CA LYS A 245 -12.44 28.46 -1.09
C LYS A 245 -13.50 28.91 -0.09
N LYS A 246 -14.65 29.42 -0.56
CA LYS A 246 -15.78 29.78 0.32
C LYS A 246 -16.32 28.57 1.08
N PHE A 247 -16.38 27.39 0.45
CA PHE A 247 -16.78 26.16 1.13
C PHE A 247 -15.76 25.78 2.21
N TYR A 248 -14.47 25.78 1.85
CA TYR A 248 -13.35 25.53 2.75
C TYR A 248 -13.36 26.43 3.98
N GLU A 249 -13.44 27.74 3.80
CA GLU A 249 -13.46 28.72 4.88
C GLU A 249 -14.65 28.50 5.82
N ARG A 250 -15.83 28.19 5.28
CA ARG A 250 -17.02 27.87 6.08
C ARG A 250 -16.81 26.60 6.92
N VAL A 251 -16.27 25.55 6.32
CA VAL A 251 -16.03 24.25 6.98
C VAL A 251 -15.01 24.40 8.11
N PHE A 252 -13.88 25.04 7.85
CA PHE A 252 -12.83 25.21 8.86
C PHE A 252 -13.25 26.18 9.97
N THR A 253 -13.89 27.30 9.63
CA THR A 253 -14.42 28.23 10.66
C THR A 253 -15.45 27.55 11.56
N TYR A 254 -16.31 26.69 10.98
CA TYR A 254 -17.26 25.91 11.77
C TYR A 254 -16.55 24.89 12.67
N SER A 255 -15.57 24.18 12.12
CA SER A 255 -14.77 23.20 12.87
C SER A 255 -14.05 23.85 14.05
N ASP A 256 -13.43 25.02 13.85
CA ASP A 256 -12.76 25.76 14.93
C ASP A 256 -13.72 26.19 16.04
N LYS A 257 -14.94 26.63 15.68
CA LYS A 257 -15.99 26.94 16.66
C LYS A 257 -16.37 25.70 17.47
N LEU A 258 -16.49 24.55 16.81
CA LEU A 258 -16.81 23.28 17.46
C LEU A 258 -15.66 22.82 18.39
N THR A 259 -14.41 22.94 17.94
CA THR A 259 -13.22 22.64 18.75
C THR A 259 -13.16 23.50 19.99
N LYS A 260 -13.39 24.83 19.88
CA LYS A 260 -13.45 25.74 21.04
C LYS A 260 -14.55 25.35 22.04
N VAL A 261 -15.71 24.93 21.55
CA VAL A 261 -16.77 24.41 22.44
C VAL A 261 -16.32 23.12 23.13
N SER A 262 -15.67 22.22 22.41
CA SER A 262 -15.11 20.98 22.96
C SER A 262 -14.05 21.24 24.04
N GLU A 263 -13.15 22.21 23.81
CA GLU A 263 -12.12 22.62 24.76
C GLU A 263 -12.73 23.13 26.08
N ILE A 264 -13.79 23.93 26.01
CA ILE A 264 -14.51 24.42 27.20
C ILE A 264 -15.17 23.26 27.97
N ILE A 265 -15.55 22.18 27.27
CA ILE A 265 -16.22 21.01 27.85
C ILE A 265 -15.21 19.95 28.38
N LYS A 266 -13.97 19.95 27.87
CA LYS A 266 -12.88 19.00 28.24
C LYS A 266 -12.62 18.90 29.75
N PRO A 267 -12.75 19.96 30.58
CA PRO A 267 -12.53 19.85 32.03
C PRO A 267 -13.66 19.15 32.80
N TYR A 268 -14.89 19.11 32.26
CA TYR A 268 -16.02 18.51 32.97
C TYR A 268 -15.87 16.98 33.08
N PRO A 269 -16.23 16.37 34.22
CA PRO A 269 -16.18 14.93 34.41
C PRO A 269 -17.10 14.20 33.42
N LYS A 270 -16.68 13.01 32.97
CA LYS A 270 -17.47 12.18 32.06
C LYS A 270 -18.79 11.78 32.76
N GLY A 271 -19.92 11.90 32.05
CA GLY A 271 -21.24 11.57 32.61
C GLY A 271 -22.30 12.60 32.26
N ASN A 272 -23.27 12.78 33.16
CA ASN A 272 -24.41 13.67 32.95
C ASN A 272 -24.00 15.14 32.86
N ASP A 273 -23.00 15.58 33.62
CA ASP A 273 -22.53 16.97 33.65
C ASP A 273 -21.96 17.41 32.29
N ARG A 274 -21.15 16.54 31.67
CA ARG A 274 -20.62 16.78 30.32
C ARG A 274 -21.73 16.79 29.26
N LYS A 275 -22.73 15.89 29.37
CA LYS A 275 -23.90 15.84 28.48
C LYS A 275 -24.78 17.09 28.61
N GLN A 276 -24.99 17.58 29.83
CA GLN A 276 -25.76 18.80 30.08
C GLN A 276 -25.04 20.05 29.56
N GLY A 277 -23.73 20.17 29.80
CA GLY A 277 -22.90 21.24 29.24
C GLY A 277 -22.89 21.26 27.71
N MET A 278 -22.88 20.07 27.08
CA MET A 278 -22.99 19.93 25.63
C MET A 278 -24.38 20.34 25.11
N ASN A 279 -25.46 19.91 25.76
CA ASN A 279 -26.84 20.22 25.36
C ASN A 279 -27.20 21.70 25.54
N GLN A 280 -26.67 22.38 26.55
CA GLN A 280 -26.88 23.82 26.72
C GLN A 280 -26.18 24.62 25.61
N ARG A 281 -24.94 24.26 25.27
CA ARG A 281 -24.14 25.00 24.29
C ARG A 281 -24.46 24.65 22.83
N SER A 282 -24.93 23.43 22.53
CA SER A 282 -25.31 23.04 21.16
C SER A 282 -26.63 23.67 20.68
N LYS A 283 -27.49 24.14 21.59
CA LYS A 283 -28.72 24.89 21.25
C LYS A 283 -28.44 26.12 20.39
N ASN A 284 -27.26 26.74 20.54
CA ASN A 284 -26.83 27.89 19.74
C ASN A 284 -26.35 27.52 18.31
N PHE A 285 -26.20 26.23 18.00
CA PHE A 285 -25.65 25.72 16.72
C PHE A 285 -26.68 24.98 15.83
N LYS A 286 -27.95 24.88 16.24
CA LYS A 286 -29.00 24.03 15.62
C LYS A 286 -29.45 24.38 14.19
N LYS A 287 -28.78 25.27 13.47
CA LYS A 287 -29.15 25.72 12.11
C LYS A 287 -28.05 25.40 11.10
N ILE A 288 -27.65 24.13 10.93
CA ILE A 288 -26.56 23.78 10.01
C ILE A 288 -26.90 22.50 9.24
N ASP A 289 -26.70 22.58 7.92
CA ASP A 289 -27.14 21.65 6.88
C ASP A 289 -26.65 20.20 7.06
N LYS A 290 -27.52 19.25 6.72
CA LYS A 290 -27.27 17.79 6.69
C LYS A 290 -26.04 17.36 5.86
N ILE A 291 -25.49 18.24 5.03
CA ILE A 291 -24.33 17.98 4.16
C ILE A 291 -23.03 17.83 4.98
N PHE A 292 -22.93 18.44 6.17
CA PHE A 292 -21.70 18.48 6.97
C PHE A 292 -21.31 17.16 7.64
N ILE A 293 -22.28 16.31 7.97
CA ILE A 293 -22.03 15.08 8.75
C ILE A 293 -21.27 14.04 7.93
N HIS A 294 -21.45 14.02 6.60
CA HIS A 294 -20.72 13.07 5.75
C HIS A 294 -19.23 13.39 5.56
N VAL A 295 -18.79 14.62 5.84
CA VAL A 295 -17.37 15.03 5.70
C VAL A 295 -16.57 14.78 6.98
N LEU A 296 -17.24 14.73 8.14
CA LEU A 296 -16.63 14.58 9.47
C LEU A 296 -16.64 13.14 10.01
N VAL A 297 -17.33 12.22 9.34
CA VAL A 297 -17.41 10.81 9.74
C VAL A 297 -16.59 9.98 8.76
N PHE A 298 -15.26 10.05 8.86
CA PHE A 298 -14.30 8.99 8.52
C PHE A 298 -12.95 9.32 9.15
#